data_AF-A0A1C4RQ18-F1
#
_entry.id   AF-A0A1C4RQ18-F1
#
_cell.length_a   1.000
_cell.length_b   1.000
_cell.length_c   1.000
_cell.angle_alpha   90.00
_cell.angle_beta   90.00
_cell.angle_gamma   90.00
#
_symmetry.space_group_name_H-M   'P 1'
#
loop_
_entity.id
_entity.type
_entity.pdbx_description
1 polymer ?
#
loop_
_entity_poly.entity_id
_entity_poly.type
_entity_poly.pdbx_seq_one_letter_code
_entity_poly.pdbx_strand_id
1 'polypeptide(L)'
;MQHRASDRELIGLLDEGQLEVLEEEGRLEPWLGEAPAREEDLAAAEERLGVRFPPSLRAFFLASDGWKRVEGWVDLVHPCGSVSWMRDGDDGGSVIEVYDEIPDNDDYVRLFRRSVEVARGEDYWLLDPTDTGPDGEWAAYLFAPKYGDLREFPNFSALFHDGYDDMD
;
A
#
# COMPACT_ATOMS: atom_id res chain seq x y z
N MET A 1 16.89 -7.45 34.13
CA MET A 1 17.71 -6.36 33.59
C MET A 1 18.48 -6.90 32.40
N GLN A 2 18.00 -6.66 31.17
CA GLN A 2 18.79 -6.92 29.96
C GLN A 2 19.34 -5.57 29.51
N HIS A 3 20.67 -5.43 29.57
CA HIS A 3 21.37 -4.32 28.93
C HIS A 3 21.50 -4.66 27.45
N ARG A 4 20.74 -3.96 26.59
CA ARG A 4 20.94 -3.99 25.15
C ARG A 4 22.04 -2.99 24.82
N ALA A 5 23.17 -3.46 24.31
CA ALA A 5 24.23 -2.59 23.81
C ALA A 5 23.70 -1.81 22.60
N SER A 6 24.09 -0.54 22.47
CA SER A 6 23.71 0.26 21.31
C SER A 6 24.50 -0.17 20.07
N ASP A 7 23.94 0.04 18.87
CA ASP A 7 24.55 -0.36 17.60
C ASP A 7 25.97 0.24 17.42
N ARG A 8 26.24 1.38 18.04
CA ARG A 8 27.55 2.04 18.05
C ARG A 8 28.61 1.30 18.88
N GLU A 9 28.19 0.55 19.90
CA GLU A 9 29.09 -0.24 20.76
C GLU A 9 29.40 -1.61 20.15
N LEU A 10 28.51 -2.13 19.30
CA LEU A 10 28.71 -3.40 18.58
C LEU A 10 29.76 -3.29 17.47
N ILE A 11 29.91 -2.12 16.84
CA ILE A 11 30.91 -1.85 15.79
C ILE A 11 32.35 -2.04 16.30
N GLY A 12 32.62 -1.75 17.57
CA GLY A 12 33.96 -1.87 18.16
C GLY A 12 34.41 -3.31 18.48
N LEU A 13 33.52 -4.30 18.31
CA LEU A 13 33.78 -5.72 18.63
C LEU A 13 34.03 -6.58 17.38
N LEU A 14 33.93 -5.99 16.19
CA LEU A 14 34.08 -6.69 14.92
C LEU A 14 35.49 -6.51 14.37
N ASP A 15 36.04 -7.56 13.79
CA ASP A 15 37.33 -7.49 13.09
C ASP A 15 37.18 -6.85 11.71
N GLU A 16 38.31 -6.53 11.07
CA GLU A 16 38.34 -5.82 9.77
C GLU A 16 37.55 -6.58 8.68
N GLY A 17 37.53 -7.91 8.70
CA GLY A 17 36.76 -8.71 7.74
C GLY A 17 35.26 -8.70 8.02
N GLN A 18 34.85 -8.61 9.28
CA GLN A 18 33.44 -8.49 9.66
C GLN A 18 32.88 -7.08 9.41
N LEU A 19 33.72 -6.05 9.48
CA LEU A 19 33.34 -4.67 9.13
C LEU A 19 33.14 -4.50 7.62
N GLU A 20 34.00 -5.12 6.81
CA GLU A 20 33.90 -5.09 5.34
C GLU A 20 32.62 -5.81 4.87
N VAL A 21 32.22 -6.90 5.53
CA VAL A 21 30.93 -7.58 5.28
C VAL A 21 29.73 -6.73 5.72
N LEU A 22 29.81 -5.95 6.80
CA LEU A 22 28.72 -5.03 7.18
C LEU A 22 28.58 -3.84 6.22
N GLU A 23 29.69 -3.33 5.68
CA GLU A 23 29.69 -2.28 4.67
C GLU A 23 29.27 -2.82 3.28
N GLU A 24 29.63 -4.06 2.91
CA GLU A 24 29.17 -4.73 1.67
C GLU A 24 27.72 -5.22 1.75
N GLU A 25 27.27 -5.74 2.90
CA GLU A 25 25.90 -6.29 3.05
C GLU A 25 24.85 -5.22 3.35
N GLY A 26 25.23 -3.95 3.60
CA GLY A 26 24.31 -2.82 3.61
C GLY A 26 23.06 -3.00 4.49
N ARG A 27 23.13 -3.76 5.60
CA ARG A 27 21.97 -4.03 6.47
C ARG A 27 21.68 -2.88 7.43
N LEU A 28 21.31 -1.74 6.86
CA LEU A 28 20.15 -1.02 7.31
C LEU A 28 19.10 -1.29 6.23
N GLU A 29 18.00 -1.98 6.55
CA GLU A 29 16.84 -2.04 5.66
C GLU A 29 16.64 -0.63 5.05
N PRO A 30 16.83 -0.43 3.74
CA PRO A 30 16.69 0.90 3.18
C PRO A 30 15.23 1.24 3.29
N TRP A 31 14.90 2.21 4.15
CA TRP A 31 13.55 2.72 4.27
C TRP A 31 13.00 3.02 2.87
N LEU A 32 12.04 2.19 2.44
CA LEU A 32 11.41 2.21 1.12
C LEU A 32 10.31 3.29 1.01
N GLY A 33 10.00 3.92 2.14
CA GLY A 33 9.03 4.98 2.22
C GLY A 33 9.48 6.24 1.51
N GLU A 34 8.51 7.03 1.07
CA GLU A 34 8.73 8.39 0.60
C GLU A 34 8.55 9.38 1.76
N ALA A 35 8.97 10.64 1.54
CA ALA A 35 8.78 11.67 2.54
C ALA A 35 7.32 11.71 3.04
N PRO A 36 7.07 11.85 4.35
CA PRO A 36 5.72 11.97 4.89
C PRO A 36 4.88 13.04 4.18
N ALA A 37 3.60 12.74 3.98
CA ALA A 37 2.64 13.69 3.44
C ALA A 37 2.40 14.82 4.45
N ARG A 38 2.14 16.04 3.97
CA ARG A 38 1.60 17.08 4.84
C ARG A 38 0.10 16.87 5.01
N GLU A 39 -0.42 17.38 6.12
CA GLU A 39 -1.87 17.38 6.37
C GLU A 39 -2.66 18.13 5.29
N GLU A 40 -2.06 19.15 4.70
CA GLU A 40 -2.61 19.93 3.59
C GLU A 40 -2.72 19.11 2.30
N ASP A 41 -1.70 18.29 2.00
CA ASP A 41 -1.66 17.42 0.82
C ASP A 41 -2.72 16.32 0.93
N LEU A 42 -2.89 15.76 2.14
CA LEU A 42 -3.95 14.80 2.44
C LEU A 42 -5.34 15.41 2.30
N ALA A 43 -5.56 16.59 2.88
CA ALA A 43 -6.84 17.28 2.78
C ALA A 43 -7.21 17.60 1.32
N ALA A 44 -6.23 17.99 0.49
CA ALA A 44 -6.44 18.23 -0.92
C ALA A 44 -6.80 16.95 -1.70
N ALA A 45 -6.15 15.82 -1.38
CA ALA A 45 -6.50 14.52 -1.98
C ALA A 45 -7.91 14.07 -1.59
N GLU A 46 -8.26 14.19 -0.31
CA GLU A 46 -9.60 13.90 0.23
C GLU A 46 -10.68 14.79 -0.41
N GLU A 47 -10.41 16.09 -0.56
CA GLU A 47 -11.31 17.03 -1.23
C GLU A 47 -11.50 16.68 -2.71
N ARG A 48 -10.41 16.36 -3.42
CA ARG A 48 -10.45 15.94 -4.83
C ARG A 48 -11.28 14.67 -5.02
N LEU A 49 -11.21 13.72 -4.09
CA LEU A 49 -11.97 12.47 -4.16
C LEU A 49 -13.39 12.58 -3.58
N GLY A 50 -13.66 13.62 -2.79
CA GLY A 50 -14.95 13.80 -2.10
C GLY A 50 -15.15 12.86 -0.92
N VAL A 51 -14.08 12.30 -0.36
CA VAL A 51 -14.09 11.32 0.74
C VAL A 51 -12.99 11.63 1.74
N ARG A 52 -13.16 11.21 3.00
CA ARG A 52 -12.12 11.30 4.04
C ARG A 52 -11.44 9.94 4.16
N PHE A 53 -10.12 9.87 4.00
CA PHE A 53 -9.40 8.60 4.04
C PHE A 53 -9.59 7.88 5.37
N PRO A 54 -9.60 6.52 5.37
CA PRO A 54 -9.73 5.76 6.58
C PRO A 54 -8.49 5.96 7.48
N PRO A 55 -8.62 5.82 8.81
CA PRO A 55 -7.56 6.15 9.76
C PRO A 55 -6.21 5.51 9.44
N SER A 56 -6.20 4.23 9.08
CA SER A 56 -4.97 3.48 8.78
C SER A 56 -4.25 3.99 7.52
N LEU A 57 -4.97 4.29 6.45
CA LEU A 57 -4.40 4.87 5.23
C LEU A 57 -3.86 6.29 5.48
N ARG A 58 -4.60 7.10 6.25
CA ARG A 58 -4.14 8.45 6.59
C ARG A 58 -2.89 8.42 7.46
N ALA A 59 -2.84 7.51 8.44
CA ALA A 59 -1.66 7.30 9.27
C ALA A 59 -0.44 6.85 8.45
N PHE A 60 -0.67 5.98 7.46
CA PHE A 60 0.36 5.55 6.52
C PHE A 60 0.94 6.74 5.77
N PHE A 61 0.13 7.59 5.14
CA PHE A 61 0.65 8.76 4.41
C PHE A 61 1.39 9.76 5.29
N LEU A 62 0.95 9.94 6.55
CA LEU A 62 1.66 10.77 7.53
C LEU A 62 2.99 10.16 8.02
N ALA A 63 3.22 8.88 7.77
CA ALA A 63 4.50 8.22 8.02
C ALA A 63 5.35 8.10 6.74
N SER A 64 4.70 7.95 5.58
CA SER A 64 5.32 7.71 4.28
C SER A 64 4.32 8.03 3.16
N ASP A 65 4.56 9.06 2.35
CA ASP A 65 3.66 9.43 1.25
C ASP A 65 3.86 8.55 0.01
N GLY A 66 3.39 7.31 0.12
CA GLY A 66 3.68 6.27 -0.84
C GLY A 66 4.89 5.44 -0.44
N TRP A 67 5.12 4.36 -1.17
CA TRP A 67 6.12 3.36 -0.84
C TRP A 67 6.70 2.76 -2.11
N LYS A 68 7.99 2.98 -2.37
CA LYS A 68 8.64 2.55 -3.61
C LYS A 68 9.42 1.27 -3.41
N ARG A 69 9.43 0.42 -4.44
CA ARG A 69 10.22 -0.82 -4.44
C ARG A 69 11.71 -0.53 -4.63
N VAL A 70 12.58 -1.26 -3.92
CA VAL A 70 14.03 -1.33 -4.24
C VAL A 70 14.42 -2.56 -5.05
N GLU A 71 13.76 -3.73 -4.97
CA GLU A 71 13.88 -4.85 -5.95
C GLU A 71 12.86 -5.97 -5.62
N GLY A 72 12.23 -6.63 -6.63
CA GLY A 72 11.43 -7.88 -6.48
C GLY A 72 9.95 -7.79 -5.99
N TRP A 73 9.02 -7.94 -6.94
CA TRP A 73 7.55 -8.26 -6.92
C TRP A 73 6.67 -8.06 -5.63
N VAL A 74 6.21 -6.87 -5.15
CA VAL A 74 4.85 -6.25 -5.38
C VAL A 74 4.85 -4.70 -5.21
N ASP A 75 4.18 -3.98 -6.14
CA ASP A 75 4.41 -2.57 -6.53
C ASP A 75 3.52 -1.53 -5.81
N LEU A 76 4.22 -0.54 -5.22
CA LEU A 76 3.84 0.87 -5.11
C LEU A 76 2.47 1.20 -4.50
N VAL A 77 2.45 1.45 -3.19
CA VAL A 77 1.42 2.34 -2.62
C VAL A 77 1.65 3.73 -3.20
N HIS A 78 0.65 4.25 -3.91
CA HIS A 78 0.70 5.57 -4.52
C HIS A 78 0.85 6.65 -3.46
N PRO A 79 1.57 7.76 -3.70
CA PRO A 79 1.45 8.94 -2.86
C PRO A 79 -0.01 9.42 -2.84
N CYS A 80 -0.45 10.03 -1.75
CA CYS A 80 -1.83 10.47 -1.53
C CYS A 80 -2.37 11.35 -2.66
N GLY A 81 -1.50 12.19 -3.24
CA GLY A 81 -1.83 13.04 -4.39
C GLY A 81 -2.19 12.28 -5.67
N SER A 82 -1.74 11.03 -5.81
CA SER A 82 -1.97 10.16 -6.97
C SER A 82 -3.08 9.13 -6.78
N VAL A 83 -3.56 8.94 -5.55
CA VAL A 83 -4.72 8.06 -5.27
C VAL A 83 -5.94 8.55 -6.05
N SER A 84 -6.65 7.63 -6.70
CA SER A 84 -7.78 7.94 -7.57
C SER A 84 -8.88 6.89 -7.48
N TRP A 85 -10.08 7.19 -7.98
CA TRP A 85 -11.09 6.16 -8.17
C TRP A 85 -10.64 5.21 -9.27
N MET A 86 -10.78 3.89 -9.07
CA MET A 86 -10.34 2.91 -10.07
C MET A 86 -10.96 3.15 -11.45
N ARG A 87 -12.25 3.51 -11.50
CA ARG A 87 -12.97 3.86 -12.73
C ARG A 87 -12.44 5.10 -13.47
N ASP A 88 -11.70 5.97 -12.79
CA ASP A 88 -11.23 7.24 -13.36
C ASP A 88 -9.79 7.09 -13.91
N GLY A 89 -9.10 5.98 -13.65
CA GLY A 89 -7.80 5.65 -14.22
C GLY A 89 -7.91 4.85 -15.52
N ASP A 90 -7.02 5.08 -16.48
CA ASP A 90 -7.08 4.47 -17.82
C ASP A 90 -7.12 2.93 -17.77
N ASP A 91 -6.27 2.33 -16.94
CA ASP A 91 -6.20 0.88 -16.82
C ASP A 91 -7.32 0.29 -15.95
N GLY A 92 -7.70 0.97 -14.86
CA GLY A 92 -8.83 0.56 -14.04
C GLY A 92 -10.14 0.59 -14.85
N GLY A 93 -10.32 1.60 -15.70
CA GLY A 93 -11.40 1.69 -16.67
C GLY A 93 -11.39 0.51 -17.65
N SER A 94 -10.23 0.20 -18.23
CA SER A 94 -10.07 -0.94 -19.15
C SER A 94 -10.41 -2.28 -18.48
N VAL A 95 -9.98 -2.48 -17.23
CA VAL A 95 -10.33 -3.66 -16.43
C VAL A 95 -11.84 -3.74 -16.20
N ILE A 96 -12.47 -2.62 -15.84
CA ILE A 96 -13.93 -2.57 -15.63
C ILE A 96 -14.67 -2.94 -16.92
N GLU A 97 -14.26 -2.42 -18.07
CA GLU A 97 -14.87 -2.75 -19.37
C GLU A 97 -14.78 -4.25 -19.67
N VAL A 98 -13.59 -4.85 -19.50
CA VAL A 98 -13.40 -6.30 -19.70
C VAL A 98 -14.28 -7.11 -18.77
N TYR A 99 -14.38 -6.73 -17.49
CA TYR A 99 -15.18 -7.47 -16.52
C TYR A 99 -16.70 -7.28 -16.71
N ASP A 100 -17.14 -6.15 -17.27
CA ASP A 100 -18.55 -5.87 -17.62
C ASP A 100 -19.07 -6.77 -18.77
N GLU A 101 -18.17 -7.21 -19.66
CA GLU A 101 -18.51 -8.15 -20.74
C GLU A 101 -18.64 -9.61 -20.27
N ILE A 102 -18.14 -9.95 -19.08
CA ILE A 102 -18.18 -11.31 -18.54
C ILE A 102 -19.53 -11.55 -17.84
N PRO A 103 -20.28 -12.61 -18.20
CA PRO A 103 -21.54 -12.93 -17.53
C PRO A 103 -21.35 -13.11 -16.01
N ASP A 104 -22.34 -12.63 -15.24
CA ASP A 104 -22.40 -12.74 -13.77
C ASP A 104 -21.34 -11.94 -12.98
N ASN A 105 -20.59 -11.02 -13.63
CA ASN A 105 -19.60 -10.16 -12.96
C ASN A 105 -20.13 -8.80 -12.46
N ASP A 106 -21.45 -8.62 -12.43
CA ASP A 106 -22.11 -7.37 -12.02
C ASP A 106 -21.64 -6.84 -10.64
N ASP A 107 -21.36 -7.74 -9.69
CA ASP A 107 -20.88 -7.37 -8.35
C ASP A 107 -19.44 -6.85 -8.37
N TYR A 108 -18.55 -7.47 -9.16
CA TYR A 108 -17.19 -7.00 -9.36
C TYR A 108 -17.17 -5.61 -9.99
N VAL A 109 -17.95 -5.40 -11.06
CA VAL A 109 -18.03 -4.11 -11.75
C VAL A 109 -18.56 -3.02 -10.82
N ARG A 110 -19.58 -3.32 -10.00
CA ARG A 110 -20.08 -2.39 -8.98
C ARG A 110 -19.03 -2.03 -7.94
N LEU A 111 -18.27 -3.01 -7.46
CA LEU A 111 -17.18 -2.79 -6.53
C LEU A 111 -16.10 -1.90 -7.15
N PHE A 112 -15.58 -2.26 -8.32
CA PHE A 112 -14.52 -1.50 -8.99
C PHE A 112 -14.92 -0.04 -9.26
N ARG A 113 -16.16 0.20 -9.69
CA ARG A 113 -16.65 1.57 -9.95
C ARG A 113 -16.72 2.43 -8.68
N ARG A 114 -16.86 1.83 -7.50
CA ARG A 114 -16.97 2.56 -6.23
C ARG A 114 -15.73 2.45 -5.36
N SER A 115 -14.66 1.80 -5.83
CA SER A 115 -13.43 1.67 -5.06
C SER A 115 -12.38 2.71 -5.44
N VAL A 116 -11.60 3.10 -4.44
CA VAL A 116 -10.41 3.94 -4.56
C VAL A 116 -9.19 3.04 -4.75
N GLU A 117 -8.42 3.25 -5.81
CA GLU A 117 -7.15 2.57 -6.06
C GLU A 117 -6.02 3.25 -5.28
N VAL A 118 -5.38 2.51 -4.38
CA VAL A 118 -4.29 3.01 -3.52
C VAL A 118 -2.93 2.44 -3.85
N ALA A 119 -2.86 1.30 -4.52
CA ALA A 119 -1.62 0.71 -4.99
C ALA A 119 -1.85 -0.07 -6.29
N ARG A 120 -0.79 -0.15 -7.11
CA ARG A 120 -0.88 -0.84 -8.40
C ARG A 120 0.45 -1.34 -8.92
N GLY A 121 0.43 -2.58 -9.42
CA GLY A 121 1.45 -3.21 -10.26
C GLY A 121 0.80 -4.14 -11.28
N GLU A 122 1.04 -5.44 -11.12
CA GLU A 122 0.23 -6.48 -11.78
C GLU A 122 -1.17 -6.60 -11.14
N ASP A 123 -1.26 -6.34 -9.84
CA ASP A 123 -2.48 -6.40 -9.04
C ASP A 123 -2.90 -5.01 -8.55
N TYR A 124 -4.15 -4.88 -8.10
CA TYR A 124 -4.75 -3.65 -7.58
C TYR A 124 -5.01 -3.77 -6.09
N TRP A 125 -4.69 -2.72 -5.34
CA TRP A 125 -5.19 -2.54 -3.98
C TRP A 125 -6.29 -1.50 -4.01
N LEU A 126 -7.47 -1.93 -3.59
CA LEU A 126 -8.71 -1.17 -3.67
C LEU A 126 -9.28 -0.98 -2.28
N LEU A 127 -9.82 0.22 -2.00
CA LEU A 127 -10.58 0.48 -0.78
C LEU A 127 -11.99 0.96 -1.13
N ASP A 128 -12.99 0.44 -0.42
CA ASP A 128 -14.41 0.76 -0.67
C ASP A 128 -14.95 1.74 0.38
N PRO A 129 -15.05 3.05 0.09
CA PRO A 129 -15.60 4.02 1.02
C PRO A 129 -17.09 3.82 1.33
N THR A 130 -17.81 2.97 0.58
CA THR A 130 -19.21 2.64 0.85
C THR A 130 -19.38 1.51 1.85
N ASP A 131 -18.31 0.78 2.15
CA ASP A 131 -18.25 -0.26 3.17
C ASP A 131 -17.31 0.19 4.31
N THR A 132 -17.85 1.00 5.21
CA THR A 132 -17.11 1.58 6.33
C THR A 132 -17.47 0.89 7.65
N GLY A 133 -16.46 0.33 8.31
CA GLY A 133 -16.57 -0.29 9.63
C GLY A 133 -16.83 0.73 10.76
N PRO A 134 -17.16 0.24 11.97
CA PRO A 134 -17.44 1.11 13.13
C PRO A 134 -16.22 1.91 13.63
N ASP A 135 -15.01 1.52 13.22
CA ASP A 135 -13.75 2.20 13.47
C ASP A 135 -13.42 3.27 12.41
N GLY A 136 -14.26 3.41 11.38
CA GLY A 136 -14.04 4.33 10.26
C GLY A 136 -13.09 3.77 9.21
N GLU A 137 -12.67 2.51 9.32
CA GLU A 137 -11.90 1.85 8.28
C GLU A 137 -12.79 1.42 7.12
N TRP A 138 -12.24 1.44 5.91
CA TRP A 138 -12.91 0.95 4.72
C TRP A 138 -12.52 -0.50 4.47
N ALA A 139 -13.46 -1.31 3.98
CA ALA A 139 -13.13 -2.62 3.44
C ALA A 139 -12.06 -2.48 2.36
N ALA A 140 -11.09 -3.41 2.37
CA ALA A 140 -9.94 -3.39 1.49
C ALA A 140 -9.91 -4.65 0.63
N TYR A 141 -9.38 -4.54 -0.58
CA TYR A 141 -9.35 -5.65 -1.52
C TYR A 141 -8.03 -5.70 -2.26
N LEU A 142 -7.45 -6.91 -2.33
CA LEU A 142 -6.45 -7.26 -3.32
C LEU A 142 -7.15 -7.90 -4.50
N PHE A 143 -6.97 -7.33 -5.68
CA PHE A 143 -7.55 -7.83 -6.91
C PHE A 143 -6.46 -8.17 -7.92
N ALA A 144 -6.44 -9.43 -8.36
CA ALA A 144 -5.52 -9.95 -9.38
C ALA A 144 -6.27 -10.16 -10.71
N PRO A 145 -6.26 -9.19 -11.64
CA PRO A 145 -7.13 -9.21 -12.82
C PRO A 145 -6.88 -10.41 -13.73
N LYS A 146 -5.63 -10.88 -13.77
CA LYS A 146 -5.21 -12.02 -14.59
C LYS A 146 -5.88 -13.33 -14.18
N TYR A 147 -6.21 -13.47 -12.90
CA TYR A 147 -6.79 -14.69 -12.33
C TYR A 147 -8.27 -14.52 -11.99
N GLY A 148 -8.77 -13.29 -11.91
CA GLY A 148 -10.13 -13.01 -11.43
C GLY A 148 -10.27 -13.17 -9.93
N ASP A 149 -9.15 -13.24 -9.22
CA ASP A 149 -9.12 -13.44 -7.77
C ASP A 149 -9.27 -12.10 -7.06
N LEU A 150 -10.24 -12.05 -6.14
CA LEU A 150 -10.50 -10.91 -5.27
C LEU A 150 -10.48 -11.41 -3.83
N ARG A 151 -9.50 -10.92 -3.07
CA ARG A 151 -9.38 -11.18 -1.63
C ARG A 151 -9.80 -9.95 -0.87
N GLU A 152 -10.70 -10.13 0.08
CA GLU A 152 -11.18 -9.08 0.98
C GLU A 152 -10.37 -9.06 2.29
N PHE A 153 -10.14 -7.87 2.78
CA PHE A 153 -9.47 -7.55 4.04
C PHE A 153 -10.30 -6.55 4.83
N PRO A 154 -10.24 -6.58 6.17
CA PRO A 154 -11.05 -5.68 6.99
C PRO A 154 -10.66 -4.21 6.84
N ASN A 155 -9.41 -3.90 6.47
CA ASN A 155 -8.91 -2.53 6.32
C ASN A 155 -7.57 -2.48 5.57
N PHE A 156 -7.12 -1.27 5.25
CA PHE A 156 -5.84 -1.03 4.58
C PHE A 156 -4.65 -1.59 5.37
N SER A 157 -4.62 -1.45 6.70
CA SER A 157 -3.52 -1.98 7.51
C SER A 157 -3.37 -3.50 7.39
N ALA A 158 -4.48 -4.25 7.40
CA ALA A 158 -4.47 -5.69 7.21
C ALA A 158 -3.98 -6.09 5.81
N LEU A 159 -4.46 -5.40 4.76
CA LEU A 159 -3.99 -5.60 3.40
C LEU A 159 -2.49 -5.28 3.26
N PHE A 160 -2.04 -4.18 3.86
CA PHE A 160 -0.63 -3.77 3.84
C PHE A 160 0.28 -4.81 4.52
N HIS A 161 -0.14 -5.35 5.66
CA HIS A 161 0.64 -6.39 6.35
C HIS A 161 0.65 -7.73 5.59
N ASP A 162 -0.45 -8.15 4.97
CA ASP A 162 -0.47 -9.36 4.10
C ASP A 162 0.53 -9.20 2.95
N GLY A 163 0.50 -8.05 2.27
CA GLY A 163 1.44 -7.75 1.20
C GLY A 163 2.89 -7.55 1.66
N TYR A 164 3.11 -7.26 2.94
CA TYR A 164 4.45 -7.17 3.52
C TYR A 164 5.01 -8.53 3.94
N ASP A 165 4.19 -9.36 4.58
CA ASP A 165 4.60 -10.69 5.07
C ASP A 165 4.87 -11.67 3.91
N ASP A 166 4.23 -11.50 2.74
CA ASP A 166 4.56 -12.24 1.51
C ASP A 166 5.96 -11.87 0.94
N MET A 167 6.66 -10.86 1.48
CA MET A 167 8.01 -10.46 1.08
C MET A 167 9.15 -11.14 1.87
N ASP A 168 8.85 -11.82 2.99
CA ASP A 168 9.81 -12.58 3.84
C ASP A 168 9.83 -14.09 3.53
#